data_AF-A0A959IBM0-F1
#
_entry.id   AF-A0A959IBM0-F1
#
_cell.length_a   1.000
_cell.length_b   1.000
_cell.length_c   1.000
_cell.angle_alpha   90.00
_cell.angle_beta   90.00
_cell.angle_gamma   90.00
#
_symmetry.space_group_name_H-M   'P 1'
#
loop_
_entity.id
_entity.type
_entity.pdbx_description
1 polymer ?
#
loop_
_entity_poly.entity_id
_entity_poly.type
_entity_poly.pdbx_seq_one_letter_code
_entity_poly.pdbx_strand_id
1 'polypeptide(L)'
;ILKALRALGEQVIDLEQLARHKGSAFGALGELSQPTVEQFENDLHAYVGNLDDGRRIWVENESRAIGRVFQPEGFWKQLIHAPLIELERNFQDRVRYLVEEYACFPKEDL
;
A
#
# COMPACT_ATOMS: atom_id res chain seq x y z
N ILE A 1 -1.89 10.52 3.13
CA ILE A 1 -1.41 11.34 1.97
C ILE A 1 -2.12 10.93 0.70
N LEU A 2 -2.10 9.64 0.35
CA LEU A 2 -2.83 9.10 -0.80
C LEU A 2 -4.32 9.45 -0.84
N LYS A 3 -5.01 9.36 0.30
CA LYS A 3 -6.41 9.82 0.43
C LYS A 3 -6.60 11.31 0.07
N ALA A 4 -5.63 12.16 0.44
CA ALA A 4 -5.65 13.58 0.09
C ALA A 4 -5.34 13.80 -1.40
N LEU A 5 -4.41 13.04 -1.98
CA LEU A 5 -4.15 13.07 -3.43
C LEU A 5 -5.40 12.67 -4.23
N ARG A 6 -6.09 11.59 -3.84
CA ARG A 6 -7.40 11.22 -4.42
C ARG A 6 -8.41 12.35 -4.32
N ALA A 7 -8.51 13.00 -3.16
CA ALA A 7 -9.44 14.11 -2.96
C ALA A 7 -9.11 15.34 -3.83
N LEU A 8 -7.86 15.49 -4.28
CA LEU A 8 -7.42 16.49 -5.24
C LEU A 8 -7.60 16.06 -6.70
N GLY A 9 -8.16 14.87 -6.96
CA GLY A 9 -8.42 14.34 -8.31
C GLY A 9 -7.23 13.64 -8.96
N GLU A 10 -6.16 13.36 -8.20
CA GLU A 10 -5.02 12.57 -8.68
C GLU A 10 -5.38 11.08 -8.77
N GLN A 11 -4.70 10.37 -9.67
CA GLN A 11 -4.85 8.92 -9.82
C GLN A 11 -3.94 8.21 -8.84
N VAL A 12 -4.49 7.32 -8.02
CA VAL A 12 -3.75 6.67 -6.94
C VAL A 12 -4.04 5.17 -6.92
N ILE A 13 -3.01 4.35 -7.02
CA ILE A 13 -3.06 2.91 -6.73
C ILE A 13 -2.66 2.73 -5.25
N ASP A 14 -3.62 2.29 -4.45
CA ASP A 14 -3.46 2.02 -3.01
C ASP A 14 -3.31 0.50 -2.86
N LEU A 15 -2.07 0.03 -2.89
CA LEU A 15 -1.69 -1.37 -2.87
C LEU A 15 -2.00 -1.99 -1.52
N GLU A 16 -1.83 -1.25 -0.42
CA GLU A 16 -2.19 -1.66 0.93
C GLU A 16 -3.69 -1.95 1.04
N GLN A 17 -4.54 -1.08 0.49
CA GLN A 17 -5.99 -1.27 0.45
C GLN A 17 -6.38 -2.50 -0.38
N LEU A 18 -5.78 -2.68 -1.56
CA LEU A 18 -6.02 -3.87 -2.41
C LEU A 18 -5.57 -5.15 -1.72
N ALA A 19 -4.42 -5.12 -1.04
CA ALA A 19 -3.86 -6.24 -0.30
C ALA A 19 -4.55 -6.47 1.06
N ARG A 20 -5.35 -5.51 1.55
CA ARG A 20 -5.90 -5.46 2.93
C ARG A 20 -4.78 -5.64 3.96
N HIS A 21 -3.73 -4.84 3.81
CA HIS A 21 -2.53 -4.95 4.63
C HIS A 21 -1.71 -3.66 4.60
N LYS A 22 -1.37 -3.12 5.78
CA LYS A 22 -0.70 -1.82 5.96
C LYS A 22 0.81 -1.80 5.65
N GLY A 23 1.29 -2.63 4.71
CA GLY A 23 2.71 -2.68 4.29
C GLY A 23 3.76 -3.03 5.37
N SER A 24 3.36 -3.24 6.63
CA SER A 24 4.25 -3.36 7.79
C SER A 24 4.34 -4.79 8.32
N ALA A 25 5.27 -5.07 9.24
CA ALA A 25 5.35 -6.36 9.93
C ALA A 25 4.04 -6.75 10.65
N PHE A 26 3.27 -5.75 11.08
CA PHE A 26 1.98 -5.90 11.75
C PHE A 26 0.81 -5.53 10.83
N GLY A 27 1.05 -5.48 9.52
CA GLY A 27 0.13 -4.84 8.58
C GLY A 27 -1.23 -5.54 8.45
N ALA A 28 -1.35 -6.79 8.88
CA ALA A 28 -2.62 -7.52 8.94
C ALA A 28 -3.50 -7.13 10.14
N LEU A 29 -2.94 -6.52 11.20
CA LEU A 29 -3.70 -6.19 12.40
C LEU A 29 -4.75 -5.12 12.10
N GLY A 30 -5.99 -5.39 12.53
CA GLY A 30 -7.15 -4.52 12.29
C GLY A 30 -7.62 -4.45 10.83
N GLU A 31 -7.04 -5.25 9.93
CA GLU A 31 -7.48 -5.35 8.55
C GLU A 31 -8.47 -6.50 8.34
N LEU A 32 -9.20 -6.44 7.22
CA LEU A 32 -9.95 -7.59 6.73
C LEU A 32 -8.99 -8.69 6.26
N SER A 33 -9.49 -9.92 6.13
CA SER A 33 -8.69 -11.02 5.60
C SER A 33 -8.13 -10.65 4.21
N GLN A 34 -6.81 -10.73 4.06
CA GLN A 34 -6.14 -10.52 2.77
C GLN A 34 -6.81 -11.37 1.67
N PRO A 35 -6.90 -10.88 0.43
CA PRO A 35 -7.35 -11.70 -0.69
C PRO A 35 -6.39 -12.88 -0.95
N THR A 36 -6.77 -13.76 -1.89
CA THR A 36 -5.79 -14.69 -2.49
C THR A 36 -4.86 -13.90 -3.42
N VAL A 37 -3.76 -14.52 -3.84
CA VAL A 37 -2.85 -13.89 -4.82
C VAL A 37 -3.60 -13.60 -6.11
N GLU A 38 -4.37 -14.55 -6.61
CA GLU A 38 -5.14 -14.40 -7.85
C GLU A 38 -6.18 -13.29 -7.75
N GLN A 39 -6.88 -13.17 -6.61
CA GLN A 39 -7.87 -12.11 -6.44
C GLN A 39 -7.21 -10.73 -6.32
N PHE A 40 -6.06 -10.63 -5.64
CA PHE A 40 -5.27 -9.40 -5.61
C PHE A 40 -4.85 -8.98 -7.02
N GLU A 41 -4.36 -9.91 -7.84
CA GLU A 41 -3.97 -9.63 -9.23
C GLU A 41 -5.17 -9.20 -10.08
N ASN A 42 -6.33 -9.84 -9.91
CA ASN A 42 -7.58 -9.45 -10.59
C ASN A 42 -8.01 -8.03 -10.21
N ASP A 43 -8.02 -7.71 -8.91
CA ASP A 43 -8.42 -6.40 -8.40
C ASP A 43 -7.45 -5.31 -8.86
N LEU A 44 -6.14 -5.58 -8.83
CA LEU A 44 -5.11 -4.69 -9.35
C LEU A 44 -5.27 -4.45 -10.86
N HIS A 45 -5.50 -5.51 -11.64
CA HIS A 45 -5.74 -5.40 -13.07
C HIS A 45 -6.97 -4.55 -13.38
N ALA A 46 -8.09 -4.83 -12.72
CA ALA A 46 -9.33 -4.07 -12.87
C ALA A 46 -9.12 -2.60 -12.50
N TYR A 47 -8.38 -2.32 -11.43
CA TYR A 47 -8.07 -0.96 -11.01
C TYR A 47 -7.22 -0.22 -12.04
N VAL A 48 -6.11 -0.83 -12.48
CA VAL A 48 -5.21 -0.26 -13.50
C VAL A 48 -5.94 0.00 -14.82
N GLY A 49 -6.83 -0.91 -15.23
CA GLY A 49 -7.61 -0.76 -16.47
C GLY A 49 -8.58 0.43 -16.49
N ASN A 50 -8.84 1.05 -15.34
CA ASN A 50 -9.68 2.26 -15.24
C ASN A 50 -8.87 3.56 -15.13
N LEU A 51 -7.54 3.50 -15.19
CA LEU A 51 -6.67 4.67 -15.14
C LEU A 51 -6.46 5.27 -16.53
N ASP A 52 -6.27 6.59 -16.56
CA ASP A 52 -5.83 7.37 -17.71
C ASP A 52 -4.29 7.38 -17.75
N ASP A 53 -3.72 6.71 -18.75
CA ASP A 53 -2.26 6.58 -18.93
C ASP A 53 -1.60 7.89 -19.41
N GLY A 54 -2.37 8.88 -19.84
CA GLY A 54 -1.92 10.23 -20.16
C GLY A 54 -1.71 11.11 -18.93
N ARG A 55 -2.08 10.64 -17.74
CA ARG A 55 -2.00 11.39 -16.48
C ARG A 55 -1.07 10.69 -15.48
N ARG A 56 -0.53 11.47 -14.54
CA ARG A 56 0.30 10.94 -13.46
C ARG A 56 -0.49 9.92 -12.64
N ILE A 57 0.17 8.83 -12.27
CA ILE A 57 -0.33 7.80 -11.36
C ILE A 57 0.60 7.75 -10.15
N TRP A 58 0.02 7.85 -8.96
CA TRP A 58 0.71 7.71 -7.68
C TRP A 58 0.53 6.29 -7.16
N VAL A 59 1.60 5.69 -6.67
CA VAL A 59 1.59 4.32 -6.15
C VAL A 59 2.41 4.30 -4.86
N GLU A 60 2.01 3.45 -3.91
CA GLU A 60 2.81 3.16 -2.72
C GLU A 60 4.11 2.48 -3.11
N ASN A 61 5.20 2.84 -2.42
CA ASN A 61 6.49 2.20 -2.62
C ASN A 61 6.58 0.90 -1.80
N GLU A 62 5.77 -0.08 -2.17
CA GLU A 62 5.73 -1.39 -1.52
C GLU A 62 6.74 -2.37 -2.12
N SER A 63 7.20 -3.30 -1.28
CA SER A 63 7.96 -4.46 -1.75
C SER A 63 7.10 -5.32 -2.69
N ARG A 64 7.73 -6.20 -3.49
CA ARG A 64 6.97 -7.11 -4.36
C ARG A 64 5.96 -7.95 -3.57
N ALA A 65 6.27 -8.29 -2.32
CA ALA A 65 5.35 -8.97 -1.42
C ALA A 65 4.67 -7.97 -0.48
N ILE A 66 3.36 -8.10 -0.29
CA ILE A 66 2.56 -7.31 0.66
C ILE A 66 1.80 -8.29 1.55
N GLY A 67 2.36 -8.61 2.72
CA GLY A 67 1.91 -9.76 3.50
C GLY A 67 2.10 -11.04 2.68
N ARG A 68 0.99 -11.74 2.37
CA ARG A 68 1.01 -13.00 1.61
C ARG A 68 0.78 -12.85 0.10
N VAL A 69 0.44 -11.66 -0.38
CA VAL A 69 0.16 -11.42 -1.80
C VAL A 69 1.38 -10.84 -2.51
N PHE A 70 1.43 -11.01 -3.83
CA PHE A 70 2.56 -10.59 -4.64
C PHE A 70 2.09 -9.69 -5.77
N GLN A 71 2.83 -8.60 -5.99
CA GLN A 71 2.66 -7.76 -7.17
C GLN A 71 3.10 -8.52 -8.44
N PRO A 72 2.35 -8.41 -9.55
CA PRO A 72 2.76 -8.92 -10.85
C PRO A 72 4.14 -8.40 -11.22
N GLU A 73 4.99 -9.27 -11.78
CA GLU A 73 6.40 -8.95 -12.00
C GLU A 73 6.60 -7.73 -12.90
N GLY A 74 5.82 -7.60 -13.97
CA GLY A 74 5.89 -6.46 -14.89
C GLY A 74 5.55 -5.14 -14.22
N PHE A 75 4.50 -5.13 -13.39
CA PHE A 75 4.08 -3.97 -12.62
C PHE A 75 5.15 -3.55 -11.61
N TRP A 76 5.65 -4.50 -10.81
CA TRP A 76 6.68 -4.22 -9.81
C TRP A 76 7.99 -3.72 -10.43
N LYS A 77 8.41 -4.32 -11.56
CA LYS A 77 9.61 -3.84 -12.28
C LYS A 77 9.44 -2.40 -12.75
N GLN A 78 8.26 -1.99 -13.19
CA GLN A 78 8.02 -0.59 -13.55
C GLN A 78 8.04 0.31 -12.31
N LEU A 79 7.40 -0.13 -11.22
CA LEU A 79 7.34 0.61 -9.96
C LEU A 79 8.72 0.98 -9.42
N ILE A 80 9.65 0.02 -9.34
CA ILE A 80 10.99 0.27 -8.77
C ILE A 80 11.89 1.18 -9.62
N HIS A 81 11.55 1.40 -10.89
CA HIS A 81 12.26 2.34 -11.76
C HIS A 81 11.53 3.68 -11.90
N ALA A 82 10.34 3.82 -11.31
CA ALA A 82 9.57 5.06 -11.36
C ALA A 82 10.20 6.15 -10.48
N PRO A 83 9.93 7.44 -10.76
CA PRO A 83 10.35 8.53 -9.88
C PRO A 83 9.81 8.32 -8.46
N LEU A 84 10.71 8.30 -7.48
CA LEU A 84 10.38 8.11 -6.06
C LEU A 84 10.32 9.46 -5.34
N ILE A 85 9.26 9.66 -4.57
CA ILE A 85 9.16 10.73 -3.58
C ILE A 85 9.19 10.09 -2.20
N GLU A 86 10.31 10.26 -1.49
CA GLU A 86 10.45 9.82 -0.11
C GLU A 86 10.00 10.92 0.83
N LEU A 87 9.20 10.54 1.83
CA LEU A 87 8.67 11.46 2.83
C LEU A 87 9.28 11.14 4.18
N GLU A 88 10.22 11.97 4.61
CA GLU A 88 10.86 11.81 5.90
C GLU A 88 10.01 12.45 7.00
N ARG A 89 9.71 11.66 8.03
CA ARG A 89 9.20 12.15 9.32
C ARG A 89 10.30 12.01 10.36
N ASN A 90 10.32 12.91 11.33
CA ASN A 90 11.25 12.76 12.45
C ASN A 90 10.94 11.45 13.21
N PHE A 91 11.99 10.89 13.82
CA PHE A 91 11.90 9.60 14.48
C PHE A 91 10.85 9.56 15.59
N GLN A 92 10.72 10.63 16.38
CA GLN A 92 9.79 10.69 17.51
C GLN A 92 8.33 10.66 17.05
N ASP A 93 7.99 11.37 15.98
CA ASP A 93 6.66 11.34 15.37
C ASP A 93 6.35 9.97 14.78
N ARG A 94 7.35 9.30 14.20
CA ARG A 94 7.19 7.93 13.70
C ARG A 94 6.94 6.95 14.84
N VAL A 95 7.69 7.03 15.94
CA VAL A 95 7.47 6.17 17.12
C VAL A 95 6.08 6.41 17.70
N ARG A 96 5.69 7.68 17.92
CA ARG A 96 4.37 8.03 18.44
C ARG A 96 3.26 7.43 17.57
N TYR A 97 3.34 7.63 16.25
CA TYR A 97 2.36 7.09 15.31
C TYR A 97 2.27 5.55 15.36
N LEU A 98 3.40 4.85 15.38
CA LEU A 98 3.40 3.38 15.44
C LEU A 98 2.82 2.85 16.75
N VAL A 99 3.09 3.51 17.88
CA VAL A 99 2.50 3.15 19.17
C VAL A 99 0.99 3.39 19.16
N GLU A 100 0.54 4.55 18.67
CA GLU A 100 -0.89 4.85 18.54
C GLU A 100 -1.62 3.83 17.65
N GLU A 101 -0.99 3.43 16.55
CA GLU A 101 -1.55 2.48 15.58
C GLU A 101 -1.62 1.05 16.13
N TYR A 102 -0.55 0.56 16.76
CA TYR A 102 -0.41 -0.88 17.07
C TYR A 102 -0.50 -1.23 18.56
N ALA A 103 -0.27 -0.32 19.50
CA ALA A 103 -0.28 -0.67 20.94
C ALA A 103 -1.69 -0.93 21.50
N CYS A 104 -2.74 -0.76 20.70
CA CYS A 104 -4.10 -1.13 21.04
C CYS A 104 -4.38 -2.64 20.87
N PHE A 105 -3.50 -3.37 20.17
CA PHE A 105 -3.65 -4.81 19.96
C PHE A 105 -3.04 -5.62 21.12
N PRO A 106 -3.55 -6.84 21.38
CA PRO A 106 -2.95 -7.76 22.34
C PRO A 106 -1.48 -8.03 22.05
N LYS A 107 -0.67 -8.17 23.10
CA LYS A 107 0.77 -8.43 22.97
C LYS A 107 1.09 -9.73 22.22
N GLU A 108 0.19 -10.71 22.26
CA GLU A 108 0.29 -11.97 21.53
C GLU A 108 0.14 -11.82 20.00
N ASP A 109 -0.43 -10.71 19.55
CA ASP A 109 -0.63 -10.39 18.13
C ASP A 109 0.50 -9.46 17.58
N LEU A 110 1.41 -8.99 18.44
CA LEU A 110 2.54 -8.09 18.16
C LEU A 110 3.90 -8.79 18.10
#